data_AF-A0A3D4HPF6-F1
#
_entry.id   AF-A0A3D4HPF6-F1
#
_cell.length_a   1.000
_cell.length_b   1.000
_cell.length_c   1.000
_cell.angle_alpha   90.00
_cell.angle_beta   90.00
_cell.angle_gamma   90.00
#
_symmetry.space_group_name_H-M   'P 1'
#
loop_
_entity.id
_entity.type
_entity.pdbx_description
1 polymer ?
#
loop_
_entity_poly.entity_id
_entity_poly.type
_entity_poly.pdbx_seq_one_letter_code
_entity_poly.pdbx_strand_id
1 'polypeptide(L)' 'MRKAGKYIGTILFALLAGIFFTTKPVQAASAEIEIAADTKEVTVGDDFFVYIRITSDTMFGDFEANLTYDDELIEYT' A
#
# COMPACT_ATOMS: atom_id res chain seq x y z
N MET A 1 -25.74 -41.34 -0.63
CA MET A 1 -25.57 -40.39 -1.77
C MET A 1 -26.02 -38.94 -1.46
N ARG A 2 -27.09 -38.71 -0.67
CA ARG A 2 -27.63 -37.35 -0.40
C ARG A 2 -26.73 -36.41 0.42
N LYS A 3 -25.83 -36.94 1.27
CA LYS A 3 -24.87 -36.13 2.06
C LYS A 3 -23.64 -35.70 1.22
N ALA A 4 -23.09 -36.60 0.42
CA ALA A 4 -21.95 -36.32 -0.45
C ALA A 4 -22.26 -35.21 -1.47
N GLY A 5 -23.46 -35.20 -2.06
CA GLY A 5 -23.90 -34.13 -2.96
C GLY A 5 -23.98 -32.76 -2.28
N LYS A 6 -24.28 -32.70 -0.97
CA LYS A 6 -24.28 -31.44 -0.21
C LYS A 6 -22.86 -30.90 -0.04
N TYR A 7 -21.90 -31.75 0.37
CA TYR A 7 -20.51 -31.34 0.54
C TYR A 7 -19.86 -30.91 -0.78
N ILE A 8 -20.15 -31.63 -1.87
CA ILE A 8 -19.70 -31.25 -3.22
C ILE A 8 -20.26 -29.87 -3.60
N GLY A 9 -21.55 -29.63 -3.33
CA GLY A 9 -22.17 -28.32 -3.55
C GLY A 9 -21.52 -27.20 -2.72
N THR A 10 -21.21 -27.45 -1.45
CA THR A 10 -20.52 -26.47 -0.59
C THR A 10 -19.10 -26.18 -1.08
N ILE A 11 -18.36 -27.18 -1.53
CA ILE A 11 -17.01 -27.01 -2.07
C ILE A 11 -17.03 -26.24 -3.38
N LEU A 12 -17.97 -26.56 -4.28
CA LEU A 12 -18.18 -25.82 -5.53
C LEU A 12 -18.56 -24.36 -5.27
N PHE A 13 -19.43 -24.12 -4.29
CA PHE A 13 -19.83 -22.77 -3.90
C PHE A 13 -18.65 -21.97 -3.32
N ALA A 14 -17.81 -22.60 -2.48
CA ALA A 14 -16.62 -21.96 -1.93
C ALA A 14 -15.57 -21.65 -3.01
N LEU A 15 -15.36 -22.56 -3.97
CA LEU A 15 -14.48 -22.34 -5.12
C LEU A 15 -14.98 -21.21 -6.02
N LEU A 16 -16.29 -21.14 -6.29
CA LEU A 16 -16.89 -20.06 -7.07
C LEU A 16 -16.82 -18.71 -6.34
N ALA A 17 -17.02 -18.69 -5.02
CA ALA A 17 -16.89 -17.49 -4.21
C ALA A 17 -15.45 -16.93 -4.23
N GLY A 18 -14.43 -17.80 -4.27
CA GLY A 18 -13.02 -17.43 -4.42
C GLY A 18 -12.71 -16.66 -5.71
N ILE A 19 -13.42 -16.94 -6.80
CA ILE A 19 -13.20 -16.29 -8.11
C ILE A 19 -13.70 -14.83 -8.11
N PHE A 20 -14.66 -14.49 -7.24
CA PHE A 20 -15.15 -13.12 -7.08
C PHE A 20 -14.25 -12.24 -6.22
N PHE A 21 -13.24 -12.80 -5.55
CA PHE A 21 -12.16 -12.03 -4.94
C PHE A 21 -11.15 -11.62 -6.02
N THR A 22 -11.63 -10.81 -6.97
CA THR A 22 -10.77 -10.16 -7.96
C THR A 22 -10.07 -9.02 -7.25
N THR A 23 -8.75 -9.10 -7.11
CA THR A 23 -7.93 -7.93 -6.75
C THR A 23 -8.02 -6.95 -7.90
N LYS A 24 -8.84 -5.91 -7.77
CA LYS A 24 -8.83 -4.81 -8.74
C LYS A 24 -7.49 -4.09 -8.59
N PRO A 25 -6.78 -3.76 -9.69
CA PRO A 25 -5.63 -2.88 -9.59
C PRO A 25 -6.11 -1.57 -8.96
N VAL A 26 -5.41 -1.14 -7.91
CA VAL A 26 -5.52 0.21 -7.35
C VAL A 26 -5.40 1.18 -8.50
N GLN A 27 -6.47 1.92 -8.77
CA GLN A 27 -6.39 3.06 -9.67
C GLN A 27 -5.54 4.11 -8.94
N ALA A 28 -4.59 4.75 -9.61
CA ALA A 28 -3.67 5.73 -8.98
C ALA A 28 -4.38 6.87 -8.21
N ALA A 29 -5.68 7.05 -8.38
CA ALA A 29 -6.52 7.98 -7.63
C ALA A 29 -7.04 7.46 -6.27
N SER A 30 -6.71 6.24 -5.85
CA SER A 30 -7.14 5.66 -4.56
C SER A 30 -6.02 5.56 -3.51
N ALA A 31 -4.83 6.09 -3.83
CA ALA A 31 -3.74 6.24 -2.87
C ALA A 31 -3.34 7.72 -2.80
N GLU A 32 -3.29 8.26 -1.59
CA GLU A 32 -2.75 9.57 -1.29
C GLU A 32 -1.30 9.40 -0.83
N ILE A 33 -0.39 10.16 -1.43
CA ILE A 33 1.03 10.18 -1.08
C ILE A 33 1.34 11.53 -0.46
N GLU A 34 1.83 11.51 0.77
CA GLU A 34 2.28 12.68 1.51
C GLU A 34 3.78 12.52 1.82
N ILE A 35 4.54 13.60 1.61
CA ILE A 35 5.94 13.71 2.05
C ILE A 35 5.97 14.75 3.16
N ALA A 36 6.40 14.35 4.35
CA ALA A 36 6.41 15.22 5.53
C ALA A 36 7.68 15.03 6.35
N ALA A 37 8.16 16.10 6.97
CA ALA A 37 9.24 16.06 7.95
C ALA A 37 8.66 16.01 9.38
N ASP A 38 9.39 15.41 10.31
CA ASP A 38 9.05 15.39 11.74
C ASP A 38 9.12 16.78 12.39
N THR A 39 9.96 17.66 11.85
CA THR A 39 10.09 19.06 12.26
C THR A 39 9.92 20.02 11.08
N LYS A 40 9.54 21.26 11.39
CA LYS A 40 9.39 22.35 10.42
C LYS A 40 10.65 23.21 10.28
N GLU A 41 11.52 23.17 11.27
CA GLU A 41 12.73 23.97 11.36
C GLU A 41 13.87 23.07 11.82
N VAL A 42 15.02 23.25 11.21
CA VAL A 42 16.27 22.52 11.49
C VAL A 42 17.42 23.51 11.44
N THR A 43 18.45 23.25 12.25
CA THR A 43 19.71 23.98 12.20
C THR A 43 20.73 23.17 11.41
N VAL A 44 21.74 23.84 10.84
CA VAL A 44 22.84 23.15 10.16
C VAL A 44 23.51 22.14 11.10
N GLY A 45 23.57 20.88 10.65
CA GLY A 45 24.12 19.76 11.41
C GLY A 45 23.09 18.99 12.24
N ASP A 46 21.83 19.40 12.27
CA ASP A 46 20.75 18.62 12.87
C ASP A 46 20.32 17.47 11.95
N ASP A 47 20.10 16.31 12.53
CA ASP A 47 19.41 15.21 11.87
C ASP A 47 17.89 15.39 12.00
N PHE A 48 17.16 15.09 10.93
CA PHE A 48 15.70 15.11 10.92
C PHE A 48 15.15 13.99 10.05
N PHE A 49 13.88 13.63 10.25
CA PHE A 49 13.27 12.51 9.53
C PHE A 49 12.28 13.00 8.50
N VAL A 50 12.40 12.48 7.26
CA VAL A 50 11.41 12.65 6.21
C VAL A 50 10.65 11.33 6.02
N TYR A 51 9.33 11.40 6.08
CA TYR A 51 8.44 10.27 5.88
C TYR A 51 7.73 10.39 4.55
N ILE A 52 7.73 9.30 3.78
CA ILE A 52 6.78 9.08 2.68
C ILE A 52 5.61 8.28 3.26
N ARG A 53 4.46 8.93 3.42
CA ARG A 53 3.23 8.29 3.89
C ARG A 53 2.32 7.99 2.71
N ILE A 54 1.94 6.73 2.57
CA ILE A 54 1.00 6.26 1.54
C ILE A 54 -0.27 5.81 2.25
N THR A 55 -1.38 6.49 2.00
CA THR A 55 -2.70 6.14 2.53
C THR A 55 -3.56 5.63 1.40
N SER A 56 -4.17 4.46 1.54
CA SER A 56 -5.09 3.92 0.54
C SER A 56 -6.31 3.29 1.18
N ASP A 57 -7.46 3.40 0.51
CA ASP A 57 -8.71 2.76 0.88
C ASP A 57 -8.76 1.25 0.52
N THR A 58 -7.71 0.78 -0.15
CA THR A 58 -7.58 -0.58 -0.68
C THR A 58 -6.17 -1.12 -0.45
N MET A 59 -6.03 -2.44 -0.37
CA MET A 59 -4.74 -3.08 -0.19
C MET A 59 -3.93 -2.99 -1.49
N PHE A 60 -2.69 -2.51 -1.40
CA PHE A 60 -1.73 -2.53 -2.52
C PHE A 60 -0.61 -3.54 -2.25
N GLY A 61 -0.03 -4.06 -3.33
CA GLY A 61 1.04 -5.06 -3.27
C GLY A 61 2.41 -4.40 -3.08
N ASP A 62 2.87 -3.71 -4.11
CA ASP A 62 4.18 -3.07 -4.16
C ASP A 62 4.04 -1.56 -4.45
N PHE A 63 5.05 -0.78 -4.05
CA PHE A 63 5.17 0.63 -4.43
C PHE A 63 6.60 0.93 -4.89
N GLU A 64 6.74 1.85 -5.84
CA GLU A 64 8.02 2.39 -6.30
C GLU A 64 7.90 3.91 -6.34
N ALA A 65 8.92 4.61 -5.83
CA ALA A 65 8.96 6.06 -5.78
C ALA A 65 10.36 6.57 -6.10
N ASN A 66 10.44 7.72 -6.75
CA ASN A 66 11.68 8.46 -6.97
C ASN A 66 11.61 9.75 -6.14
N LEU A 67 12.50 9.89 -5.17
CA LEU A 67 12.63 11.09 -4.33
C LEU A 67 13.84 11.89 -4.79
N THR A 68 13.63 13.17 -5.10
CA THR A 68 14.70 14.13 -5.39
C THR A 68 14.78 15.16 -4.28
N TYR A 69 15.99 15.53 -3.90
CA TYR A 69 16.27 16.58 -2.94
C TYR A 69 17.47 17.42 -3.38
N ASP A 70 17.68 18.55 -2.71
CA ASP A 70 18.83 19.43 -2.91
C ASP A 70 19.99 18.95 -2.04
N ASP A 71 21.02 18.39 -2.67
CA ASP A 71 22.19 17.80 -2.01
C ASP A 71 23.20 18.84 -1.51
N GLU A 72 23.03 20.12 -1.85
CA GLU A 72 23.77 21.22 -1.22
C GLU A 72 23.22 21.58 0.17
N LEU A 73 21.97 21.19 0.45
CA LEU A 73 21.26 21.56 1.69
C LEU A 73 21.12 20.40 2.67
N ILE A 74 20.89 19.18 2.18
CA ILE A 74 20.62 18.00 3.03
C ILE A 74 21.37 16.78 2.51
N GLU A 75 21.75 15.88 3.42
CA GLU A 75 22.43 14.62 3.12
C GLU A 75 21.59 13.44 3.64
N TYR A 76 21.38 12.43 2.80
CA TYR A 76 20.74 11.19 3.22
C TYR A 76 21.76 10.28 3.91
N THR A 77 21.49 9.93 5.17
CA THR A 77 22.36 9.09 6.03
C THR A 77 21.69 7.79 6.47
#